data_AF-A0A936QTX7-F1
#
_entry.id   AF-A0A936QTX7-F1
#
_cell.length_a   1.000
_cell.length_b   1.000
_cell.length_c   1.000
_cell.angle_alpha   90.00
_cell.angle_beta   90.00
_cell.angle_gamma   90.00
#
_symmetry.space_group_name_H-M   'P 1'
#
loop_
_entity.id
_entity.type
_entity.pdbx_description
1 polymer ?
#
loop_
_entity_poly.entity_id
_entity_poly.type
_entity_poly.pdbx_seq_one_letter_code
_entity_poly.pdbx_strand_id
1 'polypeptide(L)'
;MSQGLQLVDYRVLTKLKSTYLDGLKKAINPKTHRVQYTVFNQVAAATGRLSSNDPNLQNIPIRTEVGRSLRKAFVPRDKNFSILSADYSQIELRIMAHFADDENMISAFKRNHDIHTETSMRIFNLHSKSDVTPGMRRKAKEVNFGIIYGIGAFGLANRLEIKNSEAKEIIERYFREYPKVKDYMERTKKFAHENKYVETLLGRRRYLNQINNQNAASQGEDERAAINMPIQELPRHDKIAMVNIYNEFAKNKLESKMLLGS
;
A
#
# COMPACT_ATOMS: atom_id res chain seq x y z
N MET A 1 -8.57 -5.22 33.64
CA MET A 1 -8.45 -5.23 32.15
C MET A 1 -9.19 -4.08 31.44
N SER A 2 -10.09 -3.29 32.07
CA SER A 2 -10.83 -2.21 31.37
C SER A 2 -10.07 -0.88 31.21
N GLN A 3 -9.07 -0.57 32.04
CA GLN A 3 -8.34 0.71 31.95
C GLN A 3 -7.45 0.85 30.70
N GLY A 4 -6.96 -0.27 30.14
CA GLY A 4 -6.12 -0.25 28.94
C GLY A 4 -6.88 0.08 27.64
N LEU A 5 -8.13 -0.40 27.52
CA LEU A 5 -9.00 -0.09 26.37
C LEU A 5 -9.38 1.40 26.35
N GLN A 6 -9.71 1.96 27.51
CA GLN A 6 -10.07 3.39 27.62
C GLN A 6 -8.94 4.32 27.16
N LEU A 7 -7.68 3.93 27.38
CA LEU A 7 -6.51 4.73 27.01
C LEU A 7 -6.22 4.67 25.49
N VAL A 8 -6.43 3.51 24.86
CA VAL A 8 -6.33 3.35 23.40
C VAL A 8 -7.45 4.14 22.71
N ASP A 9 -8.67 4.02 23.20
CA ASP A 9 -9.83 4.76 22.68
C ASP A 9 -9.64 6.27 22.85
N TYR A 10 -9.14 6.71 24.01
CA TYR A 10 -8.81 8.12 24.25
C TYR A 10 -7.75 8.64 23.27
N ARG A 11 -6.71 7.86 22.96
CA ARG A 11 -5.68 8.23 21.97
C ARG A 11 -6.28 8.35 20.56
N VAL A 12 -7.15 7.42 20.17
CA VAL A 12 -7.82 7.44 18.86
C VAL A 12 -8.74 8.66 18.75
N LEU A 13 -9.57 8.92 19.76
CA LEU A 13 -10.50 10.06 19.78
C LEU A 13 -9.75 11.40 19.84
N THR A 14 -8.70 11.49 20.65
CA THR A 14 -7.86 12.70 20.74
C THR A 14 -7.20 13.00 19.40
N LYS A 15 -6.65 11.99 18.71
CA LYS A 15 -6.07 12.16 17.38
C LYS A 15 -7.12 12.55 16.33
N LEU A 16 -8.31 11.95 16.39
CA LEU A 16 -9.44 12.31 15.51
C LEU A 16 -9.86 13.77 15.69
N LYS A 17 -9.97 14.22 16.94
CA LYS A 17 -10.30 15.60 17.27
C LYS A 17 -9.20 16.57 16.83
N SER A 18 -7.97 16.37 17.31
CA SER A 18 -6.89 17.34 17.11
C SER A 18 -6.40 17.41 15.67
N THR A 19 -6.18 16.26 15.03
CA THR A 19 -5.56 16.20 13.70
C THR A 19 -6.59 16.45 12.61
N TYR A 20 -7.80 15.89 12.74
CA TYR A 20 -8.78 15.93 11.67
C TYR A 20 -9.86 16.98 11.91
N LEU A 21 -10.57 16.99 13.03
CA LEU A 21 -11.65 17.96 13.24
C LEU A 21 -11.10 19.40 13.36
N ASP A 22 -10.14 19.63 14.26
CA ASP A 22 -9.59 20.97 14.47
C ASP A 22 -8.71 21.41 13.30
N GLY A 23 -7.94 20.47 12.72
CA GLY A 23 -7.13 20.70 11.51
C GLY A 23 -7.98 21.04 10.28
N LEU A 24 -9.04 20.27 10.00
CA LEU A 24 -9.95 20.55 8.88
C LEU A 24 -10.71 21.85 9.09
N LYS A 25 -11.18 22.15 10.31
CA LYS A 25 -11.87 23.42 10.61
C LYS A 25 -11.02 24.63 10.27
N LYS A 26 -9.72 24.60 10.59
CA LYS A 26 -8.78 25.68 10.24
C LYS A 26 -8.56 25.81 8.73
N ALA A 27 -8.71 24.72 7.98
CA ALA A 27 -8.51 24.69 6.54
C ALA A 27 -9.77 25.03 5.73
N ILE A 28 -10.92 25.27 6.38
CA ILE A 28 -12.16 25.66 5.69
C ILE A 28 -12.11 27.14 5.35
N ASN A 29 -12.31 27.45 4.07
CA ASN A 29 -12.52 28.81 3.61
C ASN A 29 -13.86 29.36 4.13
N PRO A 30 -13.88 30.47 4.88
CA PRO A 30 -15.12 31.06 5.39
C PRO A 30 -16.09 31.51 4.30
N LYS A 31 -15.60 31.86 3.10
CA LYS A 31 -16.42 32.38 1.99
C LYS A 31 -17.00 31.29 1.10
N THR A 32 -16.28 30.18 0.92
CA THR A 32 -16.72 29.10 0.03
C THR A 32 -17.21 27.86 0.77
N HIS A 33 -17.03 27.81 2.10
CA HIS A 33 -17.28 26.66 2.97
C HIS A 33 -16.62 25.36 2.47
N ARG A 34 -15.55 25.47 1.66
CA ARG A 34 -14.77 24.37 1.12
C ARG A 34 -13.43 24.29 1.84
N VAL A 35 -12.92 23.08 2.05
CA VAL A 35 -11.51 22.88 2.44
C VAL A 35 -10.66 23.46 1.32
N GLN A 36 -9.87 24.49 1.65
CA GLN A 36 -9.50 25.49 0.67
C GLN A 36 -8.55 24.91 -0.38
N TYR A 37 -7.43 24.28 0.01
CA TYR A 37 -6.53 23.54 -0.88
C TYR A 37 -5.68 22.57 -0.06
N THR A 38 -5.55 21.31 -0.46
CA THR A 38 -4.43 20.49 0.04
C THR A 38 -3.21 20.75 -0.84
N VAL A 39 -2.03 20.84 -0.23
CA VAL A 39 -0.78 20.99 -0.97
C VAL A 39 -0.23 19.60 -1.25
N PHE A 40 -0.21 19.22 -2.53
CA PHE A 40 0.41 17.98 -2.99
C PHE A 40 1.90 18.21 -3.27
N ASN A 41 2.77 17.69 -2.39
CA ASN A 41 4.21 17.71 -2.65
C ASN A 41 4.59 16.55 -3.57
N GLN A 42 5.14 16.90 -4.73
CA GLN A 42 5.54 15.94 -5.76
C GLN A 42 6.97 15.39 -5.57
N VAL A 43 7.80 16.08 -4.76
CA VAL A 43 9.25 15.81 -4.62
C VAL A 43 9.62 15.30 -3.21
N ALA A 44 8.66 15.08 -2.31
CA ALA A 44 8.95 14.77 -0.90
C ALA A 44 9.30 13.29 -0.63
N ALA A 45 8.63 12.33 -1.27
CA ALA A 45 8.82 10.91 -0.98
C ALA A 45 9.95 10.31 -1.84
N ALA A 46 10.87 9.56 -1.21
CA ALA A 46 11.94 8.84 -1.90
C ALA A 46 11.43 7.83 -2.96
N THR A 47 10.21 7.33 -2.77
CA THR A 47 9.53 6.39 -3.68
C THR A 47 8.76 7.09 -4.79
N GLY A 48 8.63 8.43 -4.75
CA GLY A 48 7.90 9.22 -5.73
C GLY A 48 6.39 9.35 -5.48
N ARG A 49 5.88 8.90 -4.31
CA ARG A 49 4.50 9.12 -3.83
C ARG A 49 4.17 10.62 -3.78
N LEU A 50 2.93 10.98 -4.12
CA LEU A 50 2.40 12.29 -3.73
C LEU A 50 2.22 12.29 -2.21
N SER A 51 2.60 13.38 -1.55
CA SER A 51 2.24 13.59 -0.15
C SER A 51 1.33 14.81 -0.03
N SER A 52 0.25 14.67 0.70
CA SER A 52 -0.73 15.73 0.95
C SER A 52 -0.48 16.39 2.31
N ASN A 53 -0.32 17.72 2.32
CA ASN A 53 -0.15 18.54 3.52
C ASN A 53 -1.23 19.64 3.60
N ASP A 54 -1.48 20.11 4.83
CA ASP A 54 -2.29 21.29 5.17
C ASP A 54 -3.65 21.38 4.45
N PRO A 55 -4.58 20.41 4.62
CA PRO A 55 -4.54 19.23 5.49
C PRO A 55 -4.11 17.96 4.73
N ASN A 56 -3.65 16.93 5.45
CA ASN A 56 -3.37 15.62 4.86
C ASN A 56 -4.68 14.85 4.61
N LEU A 57 -5.11 14.82 3.35
CA LEU A 57 -6.34 14.16 2.91
C LEU A 57 -6.12 12.69 2.51
N GLN A 58 -4.87 12.26 2.33
CA GLN A 58 -4.54 10.86 2.00
C GLN A 58 -4.71 9.92 3.21
N ASN A 59 -4.49 10.44 4.42
CA ASN A 59 -4.50 9.64 5.65
C ASN A 59 -5.85 9.63 6.40
N ILE A 60 -6.95 10.07 5.76
CA ILE A 60 -8.28 10.08 6.40
C ILE A 60 -8.70 8.65 6.78
N PRO A 61 -8.97 8.37 8.07
CA PRO A 61 -9.28 7.02 8.55
C PRO A 61 -10.50 6.40 7.84
N ILE A 62 -10.39 5.11 7.49
CA ILE A 62 -11.47 4.33 6.82
C ILE A 62 -11.90 3.08 7.60
N ARG A 63 -11.03 2.58 8.48
CA ARG A 63 -11.22 1.29 9.14
C ARG A 63 -12.16 1.34 10.35
N THR A 64 -12.23 2.48 11.03
CA THR A 64 -13.09 2.67 12.20
C THR A 64 -14.40 3.34 11.81
N GLU A 65 -15.46 3.06 12.54
CA GLU A 65 -16.78 3.68 12.33
C GLU A 65 -16.70 5.22 12.46
N VAL A 66 -16.01 5.71 13.50
CA VAL A 66 -15.77 7.15 13.70
C VAL A 66 -15.01 7.76 12.53
N GLY A 67 -14.03 7.04 11.97
CA GLY A 67 -13.29 7.46 10.77
C GLY A 67 -14.17 7.53 9.52
N ARG A 68 -15.05 6.55 9.32
CA ARG A 68 -16.03 6.55 8.22
C ARG A 68 -17.01 7.71 8.35
N SER A 69 -17.44 8.05 9.56
CA SER A 69 -18.29 9.21 9.80
C SER A 69 -17.61 10.53 9.44
N LEU A 70 -16.29 10.65 9.65
CA LEU A 70 -15.54 11.83 9.20
C LEU A 70 -15.58 11.98 7.67
N ARG A 71 -15.53 10.87 6.90
CA ARG A 71 -15.66 10.92 5.44
C ARG A 71 -17.01 11.44 4.95
N LYS A 72 -18.08 11.29 5.76
CA LYS A 72 -19.40 11.85 5.44
C LYS A 72 -19.42 13.38 5.44
N ALA A 73 -18.43 14.04 6.04
CA ALA A 73 -18.27 15.49 5.98
C ALA A 73 -17.79 15.97 4.59
N PHE A 74 -17.26 15.08 3.75
CA PHE A 74 -16.86 15.41 2.38
C PHE A 74 -18.06 15.18 1.46
N VAL A 75 -18.70 16.29 1.08
CA VAL A 75 -19.91 16.28 0.24
C VAL A 75 -19.61 16.82 -1.15
N PRO A 76 -20.40 16.43 -2.18
CA PRO A 76 -20.31 17.03 -3.50
C PRO A 76 -20.51 18.55 -3.45
N ARG A 77 -20.02 19.24 -4.49
CA ARG A 77 -20.10 20.70 -4.58
C ARG A 77 -21.55 21.24 -4.62
N ASP A 78 -22.47 20.48 -5.19
CA ASP A 78 -23.90 20.76 -5.30
C ASP A 78 -24.68 19.47 -5.63
N LYS A 79 -26.02 19.55 -5.71
CA LYS A 79 -26.92 18.41 -5.91
C LYS A 79 -26.78 17.70 -7.27
N ASN A 80 -26.19 18.36 -8.27
CA ASN A 80 -25.99 17.80 -9.60
C ASN A 80 -24.69 16.96 -9.67
N PHE A 81 -23.87 16.95 -8.61
CA PHE A 81 -22.62 16.22 -8.55
C PHE A 81 -22.67 15.07 -7.55
N SER A 82 -21.90 14.03 -7.85
CA SER A 82 -21.63 12.91 -6.96
C SER A 82 -20.12 12.74 -6.79
N ILE A 83 -19.71 12.12 -5.67
CA ILE A 83 -18.31 11.74 -5.46
C ILE A 83 -18.11 10.34 -6.03
N LEU A 84 -17.19 10.22 -6.98
CA LEU A 84 -16.73 8.95 -7.52
C LEU A 84 -15.36 8.62 -6.92
N SER A 85 -15.20 7.39 -6.44
CA SER A 85 -13.92 6.85 -5.97
C SER A 85 -13.54 5.66 -6.84
N ALA A 86 -12.39 5.72 -7.48
CA ALA A 86 -11.79 4.61 -8.20
C ALA A 86 -10.46 4.25 -7.53
N ASP A 87 -10.26 2.96 -7.25
CA ASP A 87 -9.04 2.44 -6.62
C ASP A 87 -8.58 1.20 -7.38
N TYR A 88 -7.26 1.07 -7.54
CA TYR A 88 -6.68 -0.07 -8.19
C TYR A 88 -6.73 -1.30 -7.27
N SER A 89 -7.39 -2.36 -7.72
CA SER A 89 -7.43 -3.61 -6.97
C SER A 89 -6.06 -4.31 -6.95
N GLN A 90 -5.38 -4.22 -5.80
CA GLN A 90 -4.17 -4.98 -5.47
C GLN A 90 -3.01 -4.76 -6.46
N ILE A 91 -2.85 -3.54 -6.96
CA ILE A 91 -1.89 -3.22 -8.02
C ILE A 91 -0.43 -3.54 -7.64
N GLU A 92 -0.02 -3.45 -6.37
CA GLU A 92 1.34 -3.87 -5.94
C GLU A 92 1.59 -5.36 -6.21
N LEU A 93 0.60 -6.22 -5.95
CA LEU A 93 0.73 -7.66 -6.21
C LEU A 93 0.69 -7.97 -7.71
N ARG A 94 -0.07 -7.18 -8.49
CA ARG A 94 -0.08 -7.32 -9.95
C ARG A 94 1.25 -6.90 -10.58
N ILE A 95 1.85 -5.83 -10.07
CA ILE A 95 3.20 -5.39 -10.45
C ILE A 95 4.22 -6.45 -10.06
N MET A 96 4.12 -7.02 -8.86
CA MET A 96 4.97 -8.11 -8.44
C MET A 96 4.85 -9.31 -9.38
N ALA A 97 3.64 -9.71 -9.74
CA ALA A 97 3.41 -10.80 -10.70
C ALA A 97 4.07 -10.51 -12.05
N HIS A 98 4.00 -9.26 -12.52
CA HIS A 98 4.61 -8.81 -13.77
C HIS A 98 6.15 -8.80 -13.71
N PHE A 99 6.77 -8.25 -12.64
CA PHE A 99 8.22 -8.20 -12.50
C PHE A 99 8.86 -9.55 -12.19
N ALA A 100 8.16 -10.37 -11.40
CA ALA A 100 8.57 -11.74 -11.15
C ALA A 100 8.46 -12.60 -12.40
N ASP A 101 7.51 -12.31 -13.29
CA ASP A 101 7.08 -13.18 -14.37
C ASP A 101 6.65 -14.56 -13.83
N ASP A 102 5.87 -14.52 -12.73
CA ASP A 102 5.42 -15.73 -12.05
C ASP A 102 4.10 -16.22 -12.63
N GLU A 103 4.12 -17.33 -13.35
CA GLU A 103 2.94 -17.89 -14.04
C GLU A 103 1.77 -18.17 -13.10
N ASN A 104 2.04 -18.67 -11.89
CA ASN A 104 1.01 -18.97 -10.91
C ASN A 104 0.32 -17.68 -10.43
N MET A 105 1.10 -16.66 -10.08
CA MET A 105 0.56 -15.38 -9.65
C MET A 105 -0.17 -14.66 -10.80
N ILE A 106 0.38 -14.67 -12.02
CA ILE A 106 -0.25 -14.08 -13.22
C ILE A 106 -1.56 -14.78 -13.53
N SER A 107 -1.59 -16.12 -13.49
CA SER A 107 -2.79 -16.93 -13.74
C SER A 107 -3.89 -16.64 -12.71
N ALA A 108 -3.54 -16.52 -11.43
CA ALA A 108 -4.47 -16.14 -10.38
C ALA A 108 -5.14 -14.78 -10.67
N PHE A 109 -4.36 -13.78 -11.10
CA PHE A 109 -4.90 -12.48 -11.48
C PHE A 109 -5.72 -12.49 -12.77
N LYS A 110 -5.33 -13.28 -13.79
CA LYS A 110 -6.08 -13.43 -15.05
C LYS A 110 -7.43 -14.10 -14.85
N ARG A 111 -7.52 -15.06 -13.92
CA ARG A 111 -8.77 -15.74 -13.56
C ARG A 111 -9.63 -14.94 -12.57
N ASN A 112 -9.22 -13.72 -12.21
CA ASN A 112 -9.87 -12.87 -11.23
C ASN A 112 -10.09 -13.57 -9.86
N HIS A 113 -9.19 -14.50 -9.52
CA HIS A 113 -9.21 -15.15 -8.22
C HIS A 113 -8.76 -14.19 -7.13
N ASP A 114 -9.30 -14.35 -5.93
CA ASP A 114 -8.79 -13.64 -4.76
C ASP A 114 -7.44 -14.23 -4.35
N ILE A 115 -6.35 -13.52 -4.70
CA ILE A 115 -4.99 -13.93 -4.42
C ILE A 115 -4.75 -14.20 -2.92
N HIS A 116 -5.46 -13.51 -2.03
CA HIS A 116 -5.31 -13.74 -0.58
C HIS A 116 -5.92 -15.08 -0.18
N THR A 117 -7.07 -15.43 -0.76
CA THR A 117 -7.73 -16.73 -0.53
C THR A 117 -6.88 -17.86 -1.12
N GLU A 118 -6.36 -17.69 -2.33
CA GLU A 118 -5.47 -18.69 -2.96
C GLU A 118 -4.22 -18.91 -2.09
N THR A 119 -3.61 -17.82 -1.64
CA THR A 119 -2.44 -17.89 -0.76
C THR A 119 -2.81 -18.52 0.61
N SER A 120 -3.98 -18.22 1.17
CA SER A 120 -4.47 -18.87 2.39
C SER A 120 -4.57 -20.38 2.22
N MET A 121 -5.16 -20.85 1.12
CA MET A 121 -5.27 -22.30 0.87
C MET A 121 -3.91 -22.98 0.84
N ARG A 122 -2.91 -22.34 0.21
CA ARG A 122 -1.56 -22.90 0.10
C ARG A 122 -0.79 -22.85 1.41
N ILE A 123 -0.81 -21.72 2.10
CA ILE A 123 -0.07 -21.55 3.37
C ILE A 123 -0.65 -22.46 4.46
N PHE A 124 -1.98 -22.52 4.58
CA PHE A 124 -2.67 -23.33 5.60
C PHE A 124 -2.96 -24.77 5.14
N ASN A 125 -2.53 -25.16 3.94
CA ASN A 125 -2.73 -26.48 3.35
C ASN A 125 -4.20 -26.93 3.36
N LEU A 126 -5.10 -26.04 2.90
CA LEU A 126 -6.54 -26.28 2.82
C LEU A 126 -6.91 -26.82 1.44
N HIS A 127 -7.83 -27.78 1.42
CA HIS A 127 -8.26 -28.44 0.18
C HIS A 127 -9.43 -27.73 -0.50
N SER A 128 -10.21 -26.92 0.24
CA SER A 128 -11.33 -26.15 -0.30
C SER A 128 -11.24 -24.66 0.01
N LYS A 129 -11.73 -23.83 -0.92
CA LYS A 129 -11.91 -22.38 -0.72
C LYS A 129 -12.88 -22.08 0.41
N SER A 130 -13.85 -22.98 0.67
CA SER A 130 -14.83 -22.84 1.77
C SER A 130 -14.18 -22.86 3.14
N ASP A 131 -13.01 -23.47 3.27
CA ASP A 131 -12.33 -23.67 4.55
C ASP A 131 -11.54 -22.41 4.95
N VAL A 132 -11.42 -21.44 4.04
CA VAL A 132 -10.74 -20.17 4.29
C VAL A 132 -11.61 -19.26 5.14
N THR A 133 -11.28 -19.19 6.43
CA THR A 133 -11.93 -18.24 7.33
C THR A 133 -11.51 -16.78 7.05
N PRO A 134 -12.32 -15.77 7.43
CA PRO A 134 -11.92 -14.37 7.32
C PRO A 134 -10.60 -14.04 8.05
N GLY A 135 -10.33 -14.74 9.16
CA GLY A 135 -9.08 -14.63 9.90
C GLY A 135 -7.88 -15.14 9.10
N MET A 136 -8.01 -16.31 8.47
CA MET A 136 -6.98 -16.89 7.60
C MET A 136 -6.69 -16.01 6.40
N ARG A 137 -7.73 -15.47 5.76
CA ARG A 137 -7.59 -14.53 4.65
C ARG A 137 -6.85 -13.26 5.07
N ARG A 138 -7.14 -12.73 6.26
CA ARG A 138 -6.41 -11.57 6.81
C ARG A 138 -4.94 -11.88 7.05
N LYS A 139 -4.62 -13.04 7.63
CA LYS A 139 -3.22 -13.48 7.81
C LYS A 139 -2.49 -13.63 6.48
N ALA A 140 -3.09 -14.28 5.49
CA ALA A 140 -2.48 -14.42 4.16
C ALA A 140 -2.30 -13.07 3.45
N LYS A 141 -3.21 -12.11 3.66
CA LYS A 141 -3.00 -10.73 3.20
C LYS A 141 -1.75 -10.12 3.84
N GLU A 142 -1.56 -10.26 5.14
CA GLU A 142 -0.37 -9.75 5.83
C GLU A 142 0.91 -10.46 5.37
N VAL A 143 0.84 -11.75 5.04
CA VAL A 143 1.94 -12.50 4.43
C VAL A 143 2.27 -11.96 3.04
N ASN A 144 1.29 -11.84 2.14
CA ASN A 144 1.50 -11.32 0.78
C ASN A 144 2.18 -9.96 0.80
N PHE A 145 1.62 -9.01 1.55
CA PHE A 145 2.21 -7.67 1.66
C PHE A 145 3.55 -7.70 2.39
N GLY A 146 3.73 -8.57 3.38
CA GLY A 146 5.00 -8.74 4.06
C GLY A 146 6.11 -9.18 3.10
N ILE A 147 5.87 -10.26 2.34
CA ILE A 147 6.87 -10.89 1.49
C ILE A 147 7.25 -9.99 0.32
N ILE A 148 6.27 -9.37 -0.36
CA ILE A 148 6.59 -8.40 -1.43
C ILE A 148 7.36 -7.19 -0.89
N TYR A 149 7.26 -6.90 0.41
CA TYR A 149 8.02 -5.85 1.06
C TYR A 149 9.38 -6.31 1.65
N GLY A 150 9.80 -7.53 1.34
CA GLY A 150 11.06 -8.11 1.82
C GLY A 150 11.08 -8.40 3.32
N ILE A 151 9.93 -8.62 3.97
CA ILE A 151 9.91 -8.97 5.39
C ILE A 151 10.64 -10.30 5.61
N GLY A 152 11.53 -10.34 6.60
CA GLY A 152 12.15 -11.60 7.05
C GLY A 152 11.22 -12.41 7.96
N ALA A 153 11.59 -13.66 8.23
CA ALA A 153 10.82 -14.56 9.10
C ALA A 153 10.55 -13.97 10.50
N PHE A 154 11.53 -13.30 11.11
CA PHE A 154 11.36 -12.63 12.40
C PHE A 154 10.30 -11.51 12.35
N GLY A 155 10.33 -10.68 11.30
CA GLY A 155 9.35 -9.61 11.12
C GLY A 155 7.94 -10.16 10.86
N LEU A 156 7.84 -11.25 10.09
CA LEU A 156 6.57 -11.91 9.83
C LEU A 156 6.01 -12.57 11.09
N ALA A 157 6.86 -13.22 11.89
CA ALA A 157 6.50 -13.84 13.16
C ALA A 157 5.89 -12.82 14.12
N ASN A 158 6.53 -11.66 14.28
CA ASN A 158 6.02 -10.57 15.13
C ASN A 158 4.69 -10.01 14.61
N ARG A 159 4.52 -9.93 13.29
CA ARG A 159 3.30 -9.38 12.69
C ARG A 159 2.10 -10.31 12.81
N LEU A 160 2.34 -11.61 12.68
CA LEU A 160 1.30 -12.65 12.76
C LEU A 160 1.11 -13.21 14.17
N GLU A 161 1.94 -12.79 15.13
CA GLU A 161 1.98 -13.29 16.51
C GLU A 161 2.18 -14.81 16.57
N ILE A 162 3.12 -15.32 15.76
CA ILE A 162 3.45 -16.75 15.64
C ILE A 162 4.92 -17.02 15.96
N LYS A 163 5.30 -18.30 16.06
CA LYS A 163 6.70 -18.70 16.24
C LYS A 163 7.53 -18.38 14.99
N ASN A 164 8.80 -18.04 15.18
CA ASN A 164 9.73 -17.79 14.07
C ASN A 164 9.87 -19.01 13.13
N SER A 165 9.85 -20.23 13.69
CA SER A 165 9.86 -21.47 12.89
C SER A 165 8.66 -21.57 11.95
N GLU A 166 7.47 -21.20 12.44
CA GLU A 166 6.24 -21.20 11.65
C GLU A 166 6.27 -20.11 10.57
N ALA A 167 6.73 -18.91 10.91
CA ALA A 167 6.90 -17.83 9.94
C ALA A 167 7.88 -18.22 8.81
N LYS A 168 8.97 -18.91 9.14
CA LYS A 168 9.94 -19.43 8.15
C LYS A 168 9.27 -20.43 7.21
N GLU A 169 8.51 -21.38 7.77
CA GLU A 169 7.78 -22.36 6.97
C GLU A 169 6.74 -21.71 6.04
N ILE A 170 6.03 -20.67 6.51
CA ILE A 170 5.09 -19.89 5.70
C ILE A 170 5.80 -19.24 4.52
N ILE A 171 6.95 -18.60 4.74
CA ILE A 171 7.75 -17.97 3.68
C ILE A 171 8.26 -19.02 2.68
N GLU A 172 8.73 -20.17 3.15
CA GLU A 172 9.18 -21.26 2.29
C GLU A 172 8.04 -21.82 1.44
N ARG A 173 6.86 -22.04 2.03
CA ARG A 173 5.65 -22.45 1.30
C ARG A 173 5.27 -21.42 0.24
N TYR A 174 5.30 -20.14 0.58
CA TYR A 174 5.02 -19.05 -0.35
C TYR A 174 5.96 -19.06 -1.55
N PHE A 175 7.27 -19.20 -1.33
CA PHE A 175 8.24 -19.27 -2.42
C PHE A 175 8.21 -20.59 -3.20
N ARG A 176 7.67 -21.67 -2.63
CA ARG A 176 7.39 -22.90 -3.41
C ARG A 176 6.21 -22.69 -4.37
N GLU A 177 5.19 -21.95 -3.95
CA GLU A 177 4.05 -21.63 -4.81
C GLU A 177 4.40 -20.59 -5.88
N TYR A 178 5.17 -19.57 -5.50
CA TYR A 178 5.60 -18.47 -6.38
C TYR A 178 7.13 -18.45 -6.51
N PRO A 179 7.74 -19.43 -7.20
CA PRO A 179 9.19 -19.55 -7.28
C PRO A 179 9.85 -18.36 -7.96
N LYS A 180 9.19 -17.78 -8.97
CA LYS A 180 9.76 -16.66 -9.72
C LYS A 180 9.78 -15.36 -8.93
N VAL A 181 8.90 -15.23 -7.93
CA VAL A 181 8.94 -14.14 -6.94
C VAL A 181 10.24 -14.17 -6.15
N LYS A 182 10.67 -15.36 -5.70
CA LYS A 182 11.96 -15.53 -5.00
C LYS A 182 13.12 -15.16 -5.92
N ASP A 183 13.11 -15.66 -7.16
CA ASP A 183 14.15 -15.36 -8.15
C ASP A 183 14.26 -13.86 -8.44
N TYR A 184 13.13 -13.16 -8.54
CA TYR A 184 13.11 -11.71 -8.69
C TYR A 184 13.71 -10.99 -7.48
N MET A 185 13.34 -11.37 -6.26
CA MET A 185 13.87 -10.75 -5.04
C MET A 185 15.39 -10.92 -4.94
N GLU A 186 15.90 -12.12 -5.21
CA GLU A 186 17.34 -12.40 -5.16
C GLU A 186 18.12 -11.70 -6.28
N ARG A 187 17.58 -11.66 -7.51
CA ARG A 187 18.16 -10.87 -8.61
C ARG A 187 18.21 -9.38 -8.28
N THR A 188 17.15 -8.84 -7.68
CA THR A 188 17.06 -7.42 -7.30
C THR A 188 18.08 -7.08 -6.22
N LYS A 189 18.23 -7.94 -5.20
CA LYS A 189 19.28 -7.77 -4.17
C LYS A 189 20.67 -7.79 -4.79
N LYS A 190 20.95 -8.79 -5.64
CA LYS A 190 22.25 -8.91 -6.31
C LYS A 190 22.58 -7.66 -7.13
N PHE A 191 21.61 -7.17 -7.92
CA PHE A 191 21.74 -5.93 -8.68
C PHE A 191 22.04 -4.74 -7.75
N ALA A 192 21.33 -4.63 -6.63
CA ALA A 192 21.53 -3.57 -5.64
C ALA A 192 22.93 -3.61 -4.99
N HIS A 193 23.47 -4.79 -4.68
CA HIS A 193 24.82 -4.95 -4.16
C HIS A 193 25.90 -4.51 -5.16
N GLU A 194 25.74 -4.90 -6.43
CA GLU A 194 26.68 -4.59 -7.51
C GLU A 194 26.65 -3.11 -7.89
N ASN A 195 25.45 -2.54 -8.04
CA ASN A 195 25.26 -1.20 -8.61
C ASN A 195 25.04 -0.11 -7.56
N LYS A 196 24.76 -0.47 -6.30
CA LYS A 196 24.43 0.45 -5.19
C LYS A 196 23.21 1.34 -5.43
N TYR A 197 22.38 0.97 -6.40
CA TYR A 197 21.08 1.59 -6.65
C TYR A 197 20.09 0.54 -7.16
N VAL A 198 18.81 0.88 -7.11
CA VAL A 198 17.74 0.18 -7.83
C VAL A 198 17.01 1.16 -8.74
N GLU A 199 16.51 0.64 -9.85
CA GLU A 199 15.81 1.39 -10.87
C GLU A 199 14.39 0.86 -11.08
N THR A 200 13.58 1.78 -11.57
CA THR A 200 12.14 1.68 -11.75
C THR A 200 11.81 1.46 -13.22
N LEU A 201 10.64 0.93 -13.59
CA LEU A 201 10.28 0.65 -15.00
C LEU A 201 10.42 1.90 -15.89
N LEU A 202 10.15 3.08 -15.33
CA LEU A 202 10.24 4.38 -15.99
C LEU A 202 11.53 5.15 -15.66
N GLY A 203 12.55 4.45 -15.14
CA GLY A 203 13.90 4.98 -14.97
C GLY A 203 14.17 5.78 -13.68
N ARG A 204 13.30 5.72 -12.67
CA ARG A 204 13.59 6.34 -11.36
C ARG A 204 14.69 5.55 -10.65
N ARG A 205 15.73 6.21 -10.17
CA ARG A 205 16.77 5.56 -9.34
C ARG A 205 16.64 5.91 -7.87
N ARG A 206 16.91 4.93 -6.99
CA ARG A 206 17.17 5.14 -5.57
C ARG A 206 18.53 4.54 -5.24
N TYR A 207 19.42 5.38 -4.72
CA TYR A 207 20.72 4.95 -4.23
C TYR A 207 20.58 4.31 -2.84
N LEU A 208 21.34 3.24 -2.61
CA LEU A 208 21.32 2.40 -1.41
C LEU A 208 22.72 2.42 -0.80
N ASN A 209 22.96 3.41 0.06
CA ASN A 209 24.30 3.71 0.57
C ASN A 209 24.80 2.67 1.58
N GLN A 210 23.90 1.92 2.20
CA GLN A 210 24.18 0.94 3.26
C GLN A 210 24.07 -0.52 2.78
N ILE A 211 23.81 -0.76 1.49
CA ILE A 211 23.62 -2.11 0.94
C ILE A 211 24.83 -3.02 1.13
N ASN A 212 26.04 -2.47 1.19
CA ASN A 212 27.28 -3.23 1.43
C ASN A 212 27.90 -2.94 2.82
N ASN A 213 27.10 -2.45 3.77
CA ASN A 213 27.57 -2.20 5.13
C ASN A 213 27.78 -3.53 5.89
N GLN A 214 28.81 -3.59 6.73
CA GLN A 214 29.07 -4.73 7.62
C GLN A 214 27.96 -4.94 8.66
N ASN A 215 27.21 -3.89 9.00
CA ASN A 215 26.05 -4.02 9.88
C ASN A 215 24.86 -4.67 9.15
N ALA A 216 24.57 -5.92 9.52
CA ALA A 216 23.47 -6.71 8.97
C ALA A 216 22.09 -6.03 9.07
N ALA A 217 21.85 -5.18 10.09
CA ALA A 217 20.59 -4.46 10.23
C ALA A 217 20.43 -3.39 9.14
N SER A 218 21.48 -2.58 8.92
CA SER A 218 21.49 -1.53 7.90
C SER A 218 21.48 -2.12 6.48
N GLN A 219 22.23 -3.19 6.26
CA GLN A 219 22.17 -3.95 5.00
C GLN A 219 20.75 -4.48 4.74
N GLY A 220 20.12 -5.12 5.74
CA GLY A 220 18.76 -5.66 5.61
C GLY A 220 17.68 -4.59 5.42
N GLU A 221 17.90 -3.36 5.87
CA GLU A 221 17.04 -2.21 5.54
C GLU A 221 17.15 -1.82 4.07
N ASP A 222 18.38 -1.74 3.54
CA ASP A 222 18.62 -1.39 2.14
C ASP A 222 18.21 -2.51 1.17
N GLU A 223 18.38 -3.79 1.54
CA GLU A 223 17.85 -4.92 0.75
C GLU A 223 16.33 -4.88 0.66
N ARG A 224 15.64 -4.56 1.77
CA ARG A 224 14.18 -4.35 1.75
C ARG A 224 13.81 -3.14 0.91
N ALA A 225 14.54 -2.04 1.04
CA ALA A 225 14.33 -0.86 0.21
C ALA A 225 14.52 -1.15 -1.28
N ALA A 226 15.49 -2.00 -1.63
CA ALA A 226 15.80 -2.44 -2.99
C ALA A 226 14.62 -3.19 -3.62
N ILE A 227 14.05 -4.14 -2.89
CA ILE A 227 12.90 -4.92 -3.36
C ILE A 227 11.64 -4.06 -3.44
N ASN A 228 11.44 -3.19 -2.44
CA ASN A 228 10.19 -2.45 -2.30
C ASN A 228 10.09 -1.32 -3.31
N MET A 229 11.20 -0.65 -3.64
CA MET A 229 11.15 0.56 -4.45
C MET A 229 10.56 0.34 -5.86
N PRO A 230 10.96 -0.69 -6.64
CA PRO A 230 10.34 -0.97 -7.94
C PRO A 230 8.86 -1.35 -7.82
N ILE A 231 8.48 -2.13 -6.81
CA ILE A 231 7.08 -2.54 -6.60
C ILE A 231 6.21 -1.34 -6.18
N GLN A 232 6.79 -0.43 -5.39
CA GLN A 232 6.11 0.75 -4.84
C GLN A 232 6.04 1.93 -5.83
N GLU A 233 6.32 1.69 -7.12
CA GLU A 233 6.16 2.65 -8.22
C GLU A 233 4.73 3.06 -8.55
N LEU A 234 3.73 2.46 -7.88
CA LEU A 234 2.32 2.82 -8.00
C LEU A 234 1.99 4.30 -8.17
N PRO A 235 2.56 5.24 -7.38
CA PRO A 235 2.17 6.63 -7.48
C PRO A 235 2.55 7.27 -8.83
N ARG A 236 3.41 6.61 -9.62
CA ARG A 236 3.74 7.03 -10.97
C ARG A 236 2.71 6.51 -11.99
N HIS A 237 2.13 5.32 -11.79
CA HIS A 237 0.94 4.87 -12.53
C HIS A 237 -0.26 5.74 -12.24
N ASP A 238 -0.49 6.09 -10.97
CA ASP A 238 -1.55 7.02 -10.57
C ASP A 238 -1.34 8.37 -11.26
N LYS A 239 -0.12 8.93 -11.28
CA LYS A 239 0.18 10.17 -12.03
C LYS A 239 -0.13 10.08 -13.53
N ILE A 240 0.25 8.98 -14.19
CA ILE A 240 -0.06 8.78 -15.62
C ILE A 240 -1.58 8.68 -15.83
N ALA A 241 -2.26 7.90 -14.98
CA ALA A 241 -3.72 7.78 -15.02
C ALA A 241 -4.39 9.13 -14.78
N MET A 242 -3.91 9.94 -13.82
CA MET A 242 -4.42 11.27 -13.54
C MET A 242 -4.29 12.20 -14.75
N VAL A 243 -3.14 12.21 -15.42
CA VAL A 243 -2.92 13.00 -16.64
C VAL A 243 -3.83 12.53 -17.77
N ASN A 244 -3.96 11.22 -17.97
CA ASN A 244 -4.83 10.66 -19.01
C ASN A 244 -6.31 10.96 -18.75
N ILE A 245 -6.78 10.82 -17.50
CA ILE A 245 -8.14 11.17 -17.10
C ILE A 245 -8.39 12.66 -17.30
N TYR A 246 -7.45 13.52 -16.90
CA TYR A 246 -7.55 14.96 -17.12
C TYR A 246 -7.70 15.31 -18.60
N ASN A 247 -6.86 14.72 -19.46
CA ASN A 247 -6.90 14.93 -20.91
C ASN A 247 -8.22 14.42 -21.50
N GLU A 248 -8.72 13.27 -21.05
CA GLU A 248 -9.99 12.71 -21.52
C GLU A 248 -11.19 13.55 -21.09
N PHE A 249 -11.18 14.09 -19.86
CA PHE A 249 -12.21 15.00 -19.37
C PHE A 249 -12.24 16.30 -20.19
N ALA A 250 -11.07 16.87 -20.48
CA ALA A 250 -10.95 18.06 -21.30
C ALA A 250 -11.42 17.81 -22.75
N LYS A 251 -11.01 16.70 -23.35
CA LYS A 251 -11.40 16.29 -24.71
C LYS A 251 -12.91 16.13 -24.87
N ASN A 252 -13.57 15.48 -23.90
CA ASN A 252 -15.01 15.25 -23.92
C ASN A 252 -15.82 16.38 -23.28
N LYS A 253 -15.17 17.48 -22.85
CA LYS A 253 -15.79 18.64 -22.19
C LYS A 253 -16.65 18.25 -20.97
N LEU A 254 -16.19 17.29 -20.18
CA LEU A 254 -16.90 16.82 -18.99
C LEU A 254 -16.83 17.86 -17.87
N GLU A 255 -17.93 18.04 -17.12
CA GLU A 255 -17.96 18.91 -15.95
C GLU A 255 -17.29 18.30 -14.70
N SER A 256 -17.00 17.00 -14.77
CA SER A 256 -16.30 16.21 -13.76
C SER A 256 -14.92 16.78 -13.46
N LYS A 257 -14.53 16.79 -12.18
CA LYS A 257 -13.21 17.28 -11.73
C LYS A 257 -12.56 16.24 -10.84
N MET A 258 -11.26 16.02 -11.07
CA MET A 258 -10.44 15.22 -10.18
C MET A 258 -10.13 16.04 -8.91
N LEU A 259 -10.51 15.49 -7.75
CA LEU A 259 -10.33 16.17 -6.46
C LEU A 259 -9.08 15.69 -5.71
N LEU A 260 -8.88 14.37 -5.64
CA LEU A 260 -7.77 13.74 -4.92
C LEU A 260 -7.17 12.64 -5.79
N GLY A 261 -5.84 12.61 -5.86
CA GLY A 261 -5.06 11.47 -6.34
C GLY A 261 -4.10 11.02 -5.22
N SER A 262 -4.03 9.71 -4.99
CA SER A 262 -3.09 9.11 -4.02
C SER A 262 -1.80 8.70 -4.68
#